data_AF-A0A8K0JPL9-F1
#
_entry.id   AF-A0A8K0JPL9-F1
#
_cell.length_a   1.000
_cell.length_b   1.000
_cell.length_c   1.000
_cell.angle_alpha   90.00
_cell.angle_beta   90.00
_cell.angle_gamma   90.00
#
_symmetry.space_group_name_H-M   'P 1'
#
loop_
_entity.id
_entity.type
_entity.pdbx_description
1 polymer ?
#
loop_
_entity_poly.entity_id
_entity_poly.type
_entity_poly.pdbx_seq_one_letter_code
_entity_poly.pdbx_strand_id
1 'polypeptide(L)'
;MTTPSNRPYTEPELRAYLDRIDFPLGNDPAVLVDEISRDPKAALGQVMRAHLERVPFENTFITVAEPRASPPLDPSSLHDRIVRSQLGGYCFFHSLNSTNVILGLIQLQRNEDRDLDHSQEGNLNRQRGHRQGWQITNARPVLGVVSIGKEPETDRPIFESRREPTHCVTLVTVLDSRTGVEERAVMDVGFGRKGPIGLAPLPSSEKAGAAGEVIWDDSLRGEAWRVRRPKVGELPGPEEGLEERWLQGHPLTDGEGKRNYLMQHRLFALGQDPSESDQDIEHDDDDGYGAWETLYAFNVAEHHGLETFQTLSRHVFDGSKGCTTKFKDHLTVSRTYDLEQGIDFPVKNNTGKQSSFEGRTRTMGRLALTDMVLSTFVTTDQGKGKKEVISEYKDERERNEDLERLFGLKL
;
A
#
# COMPACT_ATOMS: atom_id res chain seq x y z
N MET A 1 21.22 -24.25 -8.00
CA MET A 1 20.19 -23.44 -8.68
C MET A 1 19.96 -22.22 -7.80
N THR A 2 20.40 -21.05 -8.23
CA THR A 2 20.19 -19.78 -7.52
C THR A 2 18.72 -19.38 -7.69
N THR A 3 17.99 -19.25 -6.60
CA THR A 3 16.64 -18.67 -6.61
C THR A 3 16.71 -17.30 -7.29
N PRO A 4 15.78 -16.94 -8.20
CA PRO A 4 15.73 -15.61 -8.77
C PRO A 4 15.52 -14.62 -7.62
N SER A 5 16.60 -13.96 -7.24
CA SER A 5 16.69 -13.09 -6.08
C SER A 5 16.02 -11.77 -6.39
N ASN A 6 15.29 -11.21 -5.43
CA ASN A 6 14.97 -9.79 -5.43
C ASN A 6 16.27 -9.00 -5.61
N ARG A 7 16.48 -8.44 -6.80
CA ARG A 7 17.63 -7.61 -7.12
C ARG A 7 17.28 -6.16 -6.76
N PRO A 8 18.11 -5.48 -5.95
CA PRO A 8 17.99 -4.04 -5.73
C PRO A 8 17.98 -3.28 -7.06
N TYR A 9 17.18 -2.22 -7.15
CA TYR A 9 17.32 -1.26 -8.26
C TYR A 9 18.68 -0.59 -8.21
N THR A 10 19.28 -0.45 -9.39
CA THR A 10 20.50 0.34 -9.61
C THR A 10 20.20 1.83 -9.51
N GLU A 11 21.23 2.67 -9.37
CA GLU A 11 21.05 4.12 -9.32
C GLU A 11 20.30 4.68 -10.55
N PRO A 12 20.60 4.28 -11.81
CA PRO A 12 19.82 4.75 -12.96
C PRO A 12 18.35 4.30 -12.93
N GLU A 13 18.07 3.09 -12.44
CA GLU A 13 16.70 2.57 -12.29
C GLU A 13 15.94 3.36 -11.21
N LEU A 14 16.58 3.68 -10.08
CA LEU A 14 16.03 4.52 -9.02
C LEU A 14 15.74 5.93 -9.53
N ARG A 15 16.68 6.55 -10.27
CA ARG A 15 16.49 7.87 -10.87
C ARG A 15 15.28 7.90 -11.80
N ALA A 16 15.17 6.91 -12.69
CA ALA A 16 14.01 6.77 -13.58
C ALA A 16 12.71 6.53 -12.82
N TYR A 17 12.74 5.77 -11.71
CA TYR A 17 11.57 5.57 -10.85
C TYR A 17 11.13 6.87 -10.14
N LEU A 18 12.08 7.63 -9.57
CA LEU A 18 11.79 8.90 -8.92
C LEU A 18 11.22 9.94 -9.91
N ASP A 19 11.72 9.91 -11.15
CA ASP A 19 11.17 10.68 -12.26
C ASP A 19 9.73 10.25 -12.59
N ARG A 20 9.47 8.94 -12.70
CA ARG A 20 8.13 8.37 -12.98
C ARG A 20 7.07 8.78 -11.96
N ILE A 21 7.45 8.86 -10.68
CA ILE A 21 6.53 9.26 -9.60
C ILE A 21 6.52 10.77 -9.36
N ASP A 22 7.26 11.55 -10.15
CA ASP A 22 7.41 13.00 -9.99
C ASP A 22 7.76 13.36 -8.54
N PHE A 23 8.83 12.74 -8.03
CA PHE A 23 9.18 12.85 -6.62
C PHE A 23 9.47 14.33 -6.26
N PRO A 24 8.85 14.90 -5.20
CA PRO A 24 8.90 16.34 -4.93
C PRO A 24 10.28 16.95 -4.74
N LEU A 25 11.29 16.14 -4.39
CA LEU A 25 12.67 16.58 -4.18
C LEU A 25 13.56 16.37 -5.42
N GLY A 26 12.94 16.05 -6.56
CA GLY A 26 13.62 15.73 -7.81
C GLY A 26 13.95 14.25 -7.94
N ASN A 27 14.62 13.89 -9.04
CA ASN A 27 14.89 12.49 -9.38
C ASN A 27 16.25 11.97 -8.90
N ASP A 28 16.97 12.72 -8.06
CA ASP A 28 18.31 12.33 -7.60
C ASP A 28 18.24 11.39 -6.38
N PRO A 29 18.64 10.10 -6.49
CA PRO A 29 18.53 9.17 -5.38
C PRO A 29 19.37 9.55 -4.15
N ALA A 30 20.48 10.25 -4.33
CA ALA A 30 21.34 10.72 -3.24
C ALA A 30 20.61 11.70 -2.30
N VAL A 31 19.80 12.61 -2.88
CA VAL A 31 18.97 13.55 -2.09
C VAL A 31 17.95 12.78 -1.24
N LEU A 32 17.33 11.75 -1.80
CA LEU A 32 16.40 10.90 -1.05
C LEU A 32 17.11 10.12 0.06
N VAL A 33 18.32 9.60 -0.19
CA VAL A 33 19.15 8.95 0.83
C VAL A 33 19.45 9.90 2.00
N ASP A 34 19.79 11.16 1.70
CA ASP A 34 20.03 12.19 2.71
C ASP A 34 18.78 12.46 3.57
N GLU A 35 17.59 12.58 2.95
CA GLU A 35 16.35 12.77 3.70
C GLU A 35 16.00 11.55 4.56
N ILE A 36 16.20 10.34 4.04
CA ILE A 36 15.99 9.10 4.80
C ILE A 36 16.88 9.08 6.05
N SER A 37 18.12 9.56 5.95
CA SER A 37 19.02 9.62 7.10
C SER A 37 18.58 10.61 8.18
N ARG A 38 17.80 11.63 7.82
CA ARG A 38 17.22 12.60 8.77
C ARG A 38 15.92 12.10 9.38
N ASP A 39 14.97 11.73 8.52
CA ASP A 39 13.65 11.21 8.90
C ASP A 39 13.17 10.16 7.88
N PRO A 40 13.40 8.86 8.15
CA PRO A 40 13.08 7.81 7.21
C PRO A 40 11.56 7.65 7.03
N LYS A 41 10.76 7.98 8.06
CA LYS A 41 9.31 7.84 7.99
C LYS A 41 8.71 8.90 7.08
N ALA A 42 9.13 10.15 7.26
CA ALA A 42 8.68 11.24 6.40
C ALA A 42 9.12 11.02 4.95
N ALA A 43 10.39 10.68 4.72
CA ALA A 43 10.93 10.48 3.37
C ALA A 43 10.24 9.31 2.63
N LEU A 44 10.14 8.14 3.27
CA LEU A 44 9.45 6.99 2.66
C LEU A 44 7.94 7.22 2.53
N GLY A 45 7.32 7.97 3.45
CA GLY A 45 5.93 8.42 3.33
C GLY A 45 5.71 9.29 2.10
N GLN A 46 6.63 10.20 1.77
CA GLN A 46 6.57 11.00 0.54
C GLN A 46 6.74 10.13 -0.72
N VAL A 47 7.66 9.17 -0.70
CA VAL A 47 7.81 8.21 -1.83
C VAL A 47 6.52 7.41 -2.04
N MET A 48 5.90 6.93 -0.96
CA MET A 48 4.64 6.21 -0.99
C MET A 48 3.50 7.07 -1.55
N ARG A 49 3.37 8.31 -1.07
CA ARG A 49 2.36 9.25 -1.56
C ARG A 49 2.54 9.54 -3.04
N ALA A 50 3.75 9.92 -3.46
CA ALA A 50 4.06 10.21 -4.86
C ALA A 50 3.78 9.00 -5.77
N HIS A 51 4.10 7.78 -5.30
CA HIS A 51 3.75 6.56 -6.01
C HIS A 51 2.23 6.41 -6.19
N LEU A 52 1.44 6.55 -5.12
CA LEU A 52 -0.01 6.40 -5.16
C LEU A 52 -0.72 7.46 -6.02
N GLU A 53 -0.10 8.64 -6.20
CA GLU A 53 -0.61 9.71 -7.06
C GLU A 53 -0.31 9.49 -8.54
N ARG A 54 0.80 8.82 -8.87
CA ARG A 54 1.32 8.71 -10.24
C ARG A 54 1.23 7.32 -10.87
N VAL A 55 1.28 6.26 -10.07
CA VAL A 55 1.23 4.87 -10.55
C VAL A 55 -0.15 4.31 -10.22
N PRO A 56 -1.04 4.11 -11.21
CA PRO A 56 -2.37 3.62 -10.94
C PRO A 56 -2.33 2.18 -10.44
N PHE A 57 -3.21 1.85 -9.50
CA PHE A 57 -3.59 0.46 -9.24
C PHE A 57 -4.55 0.03 -10.36
N GLU A 58 -4.23 -1.03 -11.09
CA GLU A 58 -4.97 -1.43 -12.27
C GLU A 58 -4.87 -2.92 -12.63
N ASN A 59 -5.87 -3.40 -13.36
CA ASN A 59 -5.96 -4.74 -13.93
C ASN A 59 -6.27 -4.72 -15.43
N THR A 60 -5.96 -3.62 -16.13
CA THR A 60 -6.26 -3.47 -17.57
C THR A 60 -5.61 -4.56 -18.39
N PHE A 61 -4.42 -4.99 -17.97
CA PHE A 61 -3.75 -6.07 -18.67
C PHE A 61 -4.49 -7.40 -18.52
N ILE A 62 -5.32 -7.63 -17.50
CA ILE A 62 -6.16 -8.83 -17.36
C ILE A 62 -7.41 -8.71 -18.23
N THR A 63 -8.05 -7.54 -18.18
CA THR A 63 -9.41 -7.33 -18.68
C THR A 63 -9.48 -6.82 -20.12
N VAL A 64 -8.43 -6.16 -20.61
CA VAL A 64 -8.40 -5.50 -21.93
C VAL A 64 -7.36 -6.16 -22.86
N ALA A 65 -6.18 -6.51 -22.35
CA ALA A 65 -5.05 -6.89 -23.21
C ALA A 65 -4.99 -8.39 -23.61
N GLU A 66 -6.03 -9.18 -23.36
CA GLU A 66 -6.09 -10.65 -23.56
C GLU A 66 -4.76 -11.40 -23.29
N PRO A 67 -4.20 -11.30 -22.08
CA PRO A 67 -2.89 -11.84 -21.78
C PRO A 67 -2.93 -13.37 -21.75
N ARG A 68 -2.07 -14.00 -22.53
CA ARG A 68 -1.91 -15.47 -22.53
C ARG A 68 -1.25 -16.02 -21.25
N ALA A 69 -0.64 -15.15 -20.44
CA ALA A 69 0.05 -15.53 -19.21
C ALA A 69 0.11 -14.37 -18.19
N SER A 70 0.17 -14.72 -16.90
CA SER A 70 0.48 -13.76 -15.83
C SER A 70 1.83 -13.10 -16.12
N PRO A 71 1.94 -11.77 -16.05
CA PRO A 71 3.20 -11.09 -16.25
C PRO A 71 4.25 -11.54 -15.21
N PRO A 72 5.54 -11.53 -15.59
CA PRO A 72 6.63 -11.82 -14.68
C PRO A 72 6.76 -10.73 -13.61
N LEU A 73 7.11 -11.15 -12.39
CA LEU A 73 7.32 -10.28 -11.23
C LEU A 73 8.81 -10.04 -10.92
N ASP A 74 9.72 -10.40 -11.82
CA ASP A 74 11.14 -10.10 -11.61
C ASP A 74 11.40 -8.57 -11.67
N PRO A 75 12.45 -8.08 -10.99
CA PRO A 75 12.70 -6.63 -10.86
C PRO A 75 12.75 -5.87 -12.19
N SER A 76 13.32 -6.47 -13.24
CA SER A 76 13.47 -5.81 -14.55
C SER A 76 12.11 -5.66 -15.21
N SER A 77 11.30 -6.71 -15.20
CA SER A 77 9.93 -6.68 -15.73
C SER A 77 9.03 -5.70 -14.98
N LEU A 78 9.19 -5.59 -13.66
CA LEU A 78 8.47 -4.59 -12.85
C LEU A 78 8.89 -3.16 -13.22
N HIS A 79 10.20 -2.91 -13.40
CA HIS A 79 10.71 -1.60 -13.80
C HIS A 79 10.20 -1.22 -15.20
N ASP A 80 10.33 -2.12 -16.17
CA ASP A 80 9.87 -1.93 -17.53
C ASP A 80 8.37 -1.62 -17.60
N ARG A 81 7.57 -2.31 -16.77
CA ARG A 81 6.13 -2.08 -16.70
C ARG A 81 5.79 -0.73 -16.07
N ILE A 82 6.24 -0.50 -14.84
CA ILE A 82 5.80 0.64 -14.02
C ILE A 82 6.46 1.95 -14.46
N VAL A 83 7.76 1.87 -14.77
CA VAL A 83 8.58 3.05 -15.08
C VAL A 83 8.59 3.32 -16.58
N ARG A 84 9.03 2.36 -17.40
CA ARG A 84 9.24 2.62 -18.84
C ARG A 84 7.94 2.66 -19.63
N SER A 85 7.05 1.71 -19.41
CA SER A 85 5.73 1.65 -20.06
C SER A 85 4.69 2.54 -19.39
N GLN A 86 5.04 3.16 -18.25
CA GLN A 86 4.16 3.99 -17.43
C GLN A 86 2.85 3.32 -16.98
N LEU A 87 2.80 1.98 -17.00
CA LEU A 87 1.63 1.21 -16.58
C LEU A 87 1.58 1.09 -15.05
N GLY A 88 0.46 0.57 -14.57
CA GLY A 88 0.27 0.25 -13.16
C GLY A 88 0.40 -1.24 -12.88
N GLY A 89 -0.30 -1.70 -11.86
CA GLY A 89 -0.56 -3.12 -11.63
C GLY A 89 -1.45 -3.33 -10.43
N TYR A 90 -1.48 -4.55 -9.90
CA TYR A 90 -2.11 -4.83 -8.60
C TYR A 90 -1.08 -5.05 -7.51
N CYS A 91 -1.55 -5.36 -6.30
CA CYS A 91 -0.75 -5.39 -5.08
C CYS A 91 0.64 -6.06 -5.22
N PHE A 92 0.75 -7.19 -5.93
CA PHE A 92 2.03 -7.86 -6.17
C PHE A 92 3.02 -7.01 -6.98
N PHE A 93 2.57 -6.32 -8.03
CA PHE A 93 3.42 -5.44 -8.85
C PHE A 93 3.91 -4.25 -8.02
N HIS A 94 2.98 -3.58 -7.34
CA HIS A 94 3.28 -2.39 -6.55
C HIS A 94 4.23 -2.71 -5.39
N SER A 95 3.93 -3.74 -4.60
CA SER A 95 4.71 -4.08 -3.40
C SER A 95 6.08 -4.69 -3.72
N LEU A 96 6.21 -5.48 -4.78
CA LEU A 96 7.53 -5.96 -5.20
C LEU A 96 8.35 -4.83 -5.82
N ASN A 97 7.74 -3.91 -6.57
CA ASN A 97 8.41 -2.73 -7.08
C ASN A 97 8.92 -1.84 -5.93
N SER A 98 8.07 -1.51 -4.95
CA SER A 98 8.50 -0.72 -3.79
C SER A 98 9.59 -1.42 -2.98
N THR A 99 9.54 -2.75 -2.86
CA THR A 99 10.63 -3.52 -2.24
C THR A 99 11.94 -3.29 -3.00
N ASN A 100 11.96 -3.42 -4.33
CA ASN A 100 13.18 -3.26 -5.12
C ASN A 100 13.74 -1.83 -5.08
N VAL A 101 12.86 -0.82 -5.02
CA VAL A 101 13.23 0.58 -4.79
C VAL A 101 13.93 0.74 -3.45
N ILE A 102 13.33 0.24 -2.36
CA ILE A 102 13.92 0.39 -1.01
C ILE A 102 15.24 -0.38 -0.90
N LEU A 103 15.32 -1.60 -1.46
CA LEU A 103 16.57 -2.34 -1.51
C LEU A 103 17.67 -1.58 -2.28
N GLY A 104 17.30 -0.87 -3.35
CA GLY A 104 18.22 0.01 -4.08
C GLY A 104 18.74 1.15 -3.21
N LEU A 105 17.86 1.80 -2.44
CA LEU A 105 18.23 2.88 -1.50
C LEU A 105 19.16 2.37 -0.39
N ILE A 106 18.91 1.17 0.15
CA ILE A 106 19.81 0.51 1.12
C ILE A 106 21.20 0.31 0.50
N GLN A 107 21.25 -0.14 -0.76
CA GLN A 107 22.53 -0.36 -1.45
C GLN A 107 23.30 0.95 -1.67
N LEU A 108 22.61 2.04 -2.02
CA LEU A 108 23.22 3.36 -2.15
C LEU A 108 23.77 3.87 -0.82
N GLN A 109 22.99 3.80 0.26
CA GLN A 109 23.45 4.15 1.61
C GLN A 109 24.75 3.43 1.99
N ARG A 110 24.82 2.12 1.72
CA ARG A 110 26.01 1.31 2.01
C ARG A 110 27.21 1.65 1.13
N ASN A 111 27.00 2.07 -0.10
CA ASN A 111 28.09 2.48 -0.99
C ASN A 111 28.71 3.81 -0.53
N GLU A 112 27.87 4.78 -0.16
CA GLU A 112 28.33 6.06 0.39
C GLU A 112 29.16 5.87 1.67
N ASP A 113 28.73 4.98 2.56
CA ASP A 113 29.49 4.67 3.79
C ASP A 113 30.88 4.08 3.49
N ARG A 114 31.02 3.24 2.45
CA ARG A 114 32.30 2.64 2.05
C ARG A 114 33.26 3.63 1.41
N ASP A 115 32.75 4.53 0.57
CA ASP A 115 33.60 5.54 -0.08
C ASP A 115 34.18 6.52 0.94
N LEU A 116 33.43 6.81 2.00
CA LEU A 116 33.91 7.61 3.14
C LEU A 116 35.06 6.90 3.88
N ASP A 117 34.96 5.59 4.14
CA ASP A 117 36.00 4.82 4.82
C ASP A 117 37.33 4.83 4.04
N HIS A 118 37.30 4.63 2.73
CA HIS A 118 38.50 4.62 1.90
C HIS A 118 39.16 6.00 1.75
N SER A 119 38.38 7.08 1.80
CA SER A 119 38.91 8.45 1.73
C SER A 119 39.62 8.92 3.02
N GLN A 120 39.44 8.19 4.14
CA GLN A 120 39.84 8.63 5.48
C GLN A 120 41.05 7.90 6.09
N GLU A 121 41.69 6.97 5.37
CA GLU A 121 42.94 6.31 5.82
C GLU A 121 44.12 7.28 6.08
N GLY A 122 43.97 8.58 5.76
CA GLY A 122 44.95 9.63 6.07
C GLY A 122 44.66 10.52 7.29
N ASN A 123 43.53 10.39 8.00
CA ASN A 123 43.18 11.36 9.06
C ASN A 123 42.33 10.76 10.22
N LEU A 124 42.99 10.01 11.10
CA LEU A 124 42.41 9.27 12.24
C LEU A 124 41.56 10.10 13.23
N ASN A 125 41.61 11.44 13.20
CA ASN A 125 40.86 12.30 14.12
C ASN A 125 39.49 12.76 13.60
N ARG A 126 39.06 12.40 12.37
CA ARG A 126 37.69 12.66 11.87
C ARG A 126 36.70 11.51 12.10
N GLN A 127 37.13 10.42 12.74
CA GLN A 127 36.44 9.13 12.87
C GLN A 127 35.10 9.09 13.66
N ARG A 128 34.54 10.21 14.13
CA ARG A 128 33.28 10.19 14.91
C ARG A 128 32.09 10.92 14.27
N GLY A 129 32.26 11.40 13.04
CA GLY A 129 31.21 12.04 12.26
C GLY A 129 30.50 11.12 11.27
N HIS A 130 30.64 9.79 11.36
CA HIS A 130 29.76 8.85 10.63
C HIS A 130 28.33 9.32 10.82
N ARG A 131 27.54 9.40 9.72
CA ARG A 131 26.17 9.94 9.72
C ARG A 131 25.37 9.34 10.89
N GLN A 132 25.35 10.06 11.99
CA GLN A 132 24.55 9.75 13.16
C GLN A 132 23.11 10.04 12.74
N GLY A 133 22.28 9.00 12.68
CA GLY A 133 20.94 9.15 12.16
C GLY A 133 20.29 7.82 11.81
N TRP A 134 19.30 7.90 10.94
CA TRP A 134 18.52 6.73 10.56
C TRP A 134 19.11 6.02 9.35
N GLN A 135 18.94 4.70 9.32
CA GLN A 135 19.31 3.85 8.20
C GLN A 135 18.19 2.87 7.90
N ILE A 136 17.93 2.60 6.63
CA ILE A 136 17.07 1.49 6.24
C ILE A 136 17.93 0.23 6.29
N THR A 137 17.54 -0.75 7.10
CA THR A 137 18.33 -1.97 7.30
C THR A 137 17.78 -3.15 6.53
N ASN A 138 16.47 -3.15 6.24
CA ASN A 138 15.80 -4.23 5.55
C ASN A 138 14.53 -3.77 4.85
N ALA A 139 14.21 -4.43 3.73
CA ALA A 139 12.92 -4.36 3.08
C ALA A 139 12.58 -5.70 2.45
N ARG A 140 11.33 -6.15 2.60
CA ARG A 140 10.85 -7.38 1.98
C ARG A 140 9.35 -7.37 1.73
N PRO A 141 8.87 -8.10 0.73
CA PRO A 141 7.44 -8.32 0.56
C PRO A 141 6.90 -9.24 1.66
N VAL A 142 5.67 -8.98 2.07
CA VAL A 142 4.90 -9.78 3.02
C VAL A 142 3.54 -10.06 2.41
N LEU A 143 3.05 -11.27 2.60
CA LEU A 143 1.76 -11.73 2.12
C LEU A 143 0.66 -11.39 3.14
N GLY A 144 -0.49 -11.00 2.62
CA GLY A 144 -1.68 -10.69 3.40
C GLY A 144 -2.94 -11.35 2.84
N VAL A 145 -3.92 -11.55 3.71
CA VAL A 145 -5.24 -12.12 3.39
C VAL A 145 -6.26 -11.00 3.51
N VAL A 146 -6.97 -10.71 2.42
CA VAL A 146 -7.96 -9.63 2.35
C VAL A 146 -9.26 -10.04 3.04
N SER A 147 -9.85 -9.11 3.79
CA SER A 147 -11.21 -9.25 4.31
C SER A 147 -12.22 -8.83 3.24
N ILE A 148 -13.28 -9.62 3.09
CA ILE A 148 -14.34 -9.42 2.09
C ILE A 148 -15.64 -8.88 2.69
N GLY A 149 -15.65 -8.51 3.96
CA GLY A 149 -16.82 -7.97 4.64
C GLY A 149 -16.89 -8.41 6.09
N LYS A 150 -18.07 -8.31 6.68
CA LYS A 150 -18.36 -8.78 8.05
C LYS A 150 -19.47 -9.83 8.04
N GLU A 151 -19.40 -10.77 8.98
CA GLU A 151 -20.49 -11.70 9.27
C GLU A 151 -21.68 -10.92 9.82
N PRO A 152 -22.88 -11.04 9.23
CA PRO A 152 -24.04 -10.25 9.64
C PRO A 152 -24.41 -10.41 11.12
N GLU A 153 -24.12 -11.57 11.73
CA GLU A 153 -24.53 -11.89 13.10
C GLU A 153 -23.47 -11.57 14.15
N THR A 154 -22.19 -11.54 13.78
CA THR A 154 -21.07 -11.44 14.75
C THR A 154 -20.21 -10.21 14.54
N ASP A 155 -20.44 -9.45 13.47
CA ASP A 155 -19.61 -8.33 13.02
C ASP A 155 -18.14 -8.71 12.77
N ARG A 156 -17.82 -10.01 12.77
CA ARG A 156 -16.47 -10.52 12.54
C ARG A 156 -16.08 -10.34 11.09
N PRO A 157 -14.83 -9.96 10.79
CA PRO A 157 -14.38 -9.88 9.42
C PRO A 157 -14.47 -11.26 8.75
N ILE A 158 -15.24 -11.35 7.67
CA ILE A 158 -15.19 -12.47 6.75
C ILE A 158 -13.92 -12.29 5.95
N PHE A 159 -12.98 -13.20 6.11
CA PHE A 159 -11.88 -13.32 5.17
C PHE A 159 -12.34 -14.19 4.00
N GLU A 160 -11.87 -13.89 2.80
CA GLU A 160 -12.19 -14.66 1.59
C GLU A 160 -11.92 -16.14 1.92
N SER A 161 -12.99 -16.95 2.04
CA SER A 161 -12.99 -18.26 2.73
C SER A 161 -12.17 -19.35 2.01
N ARG A 162 -11.35 -18.95 1.04
CA ARG A 162 -10.50 -19.78 0.18
C ARG A 162 -9.02 -19.37 0.29
N ARG A 163 -8.49 -19.48 1.52
CA ARG A 163 -7.17 -19.96 1.96
C ARG A 163 -5.86 -19.42 1.33
N GLU A 164 -5.81 -18.58 0.32
CA GLU A 164 -4.53 -18.08 -0.21
C GLU A 164 -4.37 -16.58 0.04
N PRO A 165 -3.17 -16.11 0.45
CA PRO A 165 -2.91 -14.70 0.56
C PRO A 165 -2.95 -14.04 -0.83
N THR A 166 -3.92 -13.16 -1.01
CA THR A 166 -4.20 -12.43 -2.27
C THR A 166 -3.68 -11.00 -2.24
N HIS A 167 -3.12 -10.55 -1.11
CA HIS A 167 -2.52 -9.23 -0.97
C HIS A 167 -1.03 -9.32 -0.70
N CYS A 168 -0.30 -8.29 -1.13
CA CYS A 168 1.12 -8.15 -0.91
C CYS A 168 1.41 -6.73 -0.43
N VAL A 169 2.22 -6.60 0.62
CA VAL A 169 2.71 -5.33 1.18
C VAL A 169 4.21 -5.36 1.34
N THR A 170 4.87 -4.21 1.49
CA THR A 170 6.31 -4.16 1.80
C THR A 170 6.53 -3.90 3.29
N LEU A 171 7.24 -4.80 3.97
CA LEU A 171 7.73 -4.56 5.32
C LEU A 171 9.09 -3.86 5.25
N VAL A 172 9.21 -2.73 5.93
CA VAL A 172 10.43 -1.92 6.03
C VAL A 172 10.92 -1.92 7.46
N THR A 173 12.23 -2.08 7.64
CA THR A 173 12.91 -1.93 8.93
C THR A 173 13.88 -0.75 8.86
N VAL A 174 13.80 0.14 9.83
CA VAL A 174 14.69 1.29 10.00
C VAL A 174 15.38 1.22 11.35
N LEU A 175 16.64 1.64 11.40
CA LEU A 175 17.47 1.65 12.61
C LEU A 175 17.96 3.07 12.86
N ASP A 176 17.75 3.59 14.06
CA ASP A 176 18.43 4.81 14.52
C ASP A 176 19.81 4.42 15.06
N SER A 177 20.87 4.72 14.32
CA SER A 177 22.24 4.35 14.71
C SER A 177 22.71 5.04 15.99
N ARG A 178 22.04 6.12 16.41
CA ARG A 178 22.37 6.87 17.65
C ARG A 178 21.85 6.16 18.89
N THR A 179 20.68 5.54 18.78
CA THR A 179 19.97 4.93 19.92
C THR A 179 19.95 3.41 19.86
N GLY A 180 20.26 2.82 18.71
CA GLY A 180 20.11 1.38 18.44
C GLY A 180 18.66 0.94 18.30
N VAL A 181 17.70 1.88 18.29
CA VAL A 181 16.27 1.56 18.21
C VAL A 181 15.92 1.14 16.79
N GLU A 182 15.37 -0.07 16.68
CA GLU A 182 14.78 -0.58 15.45
C GLU A 182 13.28 -0.26 15.42
N GLU A 183 12.83 0.31 14.31
CA GLU A 183 11.40 0.49 14.03
C GLU A 183 11.02 -0.25 12.76
N ARG A 184 9.77 -0.73 12.73
CA ARG A 184 9.22 -1.44 11.58
C ARG A 184 7.94 -0.77 11.13
N ALA A 185 7.75 -0.72 9.82
CA ALA A 185 6.54 -0.19 9.21
C ALA A 185 6.16 -0.99 7.97
N VAL A 186 4.88 -0.92 7.61
CA VAL A 186 4.34 -1.48 6.38
C VAL A 186 4.11 -0.35 5.39
N MET A 187 4.65 -0.52 4.19
CA MET A 187 4.39 0.29 3.02
C MET A 187 3.42 -0.48 2.12
N ASP A 188 2.18 0.02 2.02
CA ASP A 188 1.13 -0.56 1.18
C ASP A 188 0.76 0.40 0.06
N VAL A 189 1.51 0.30 -1.04
CA VAL A 189 1.23 1.01 -2.30
C VAL A 189 0.28 0.22 -3.21
N GLY A 190 -0.21 -0.92 -2.76
CA GLY A 190 -0.80 -1.95 -3.61
C GLY A 190 -2.27 -2.27 -3.35
N PHE A 191 -2.88 -1.74 -2.29
CA PHE A 191 -4.30 -1.99 -1.96
C PHE A 191 -5.29 -1.16 -2.81
N GLY A 192 -4.77 -0.24 -3.63
CA GLY A 192 -5.57 0.63 -4.48
C GLY A 192 -6.36 1.67 -3.69
N ARG A 193 -7.65 1.85 -4.02
CA ARG A 193 -8.49 2.93 -3.47
C ARG A 193 -8.67 2.94 -1.95
N LYS A 194 -8.31 1.87 -1.24
CA LYS A 194 -8.47 1.76 0.23
C LYS A 194 -7.12 1.61 0.94
N GLY A 195 -5.98 1.87 0.30
CA GLY A 195 -4.67 1.79 0.97
C GLY A 195 -4.37 3.02 1.81
N PRO A 196 -3.51 2.95 2.83
CA PRO A 196 -2.95 4.14 3.49
C PRO A 196 -2.13 4.97 2.48
N ILE A 197 -1.91 6.27 2.73
CA ILE A 197 -0.99 7.12 1.92
C ILE A 197 0.37 7.34 2.59
N GLY A 198 0.55 6.79 3.79
CA GLY A 198 1.79 6.85 4.54
C GLY A 198 2.16 5.48 5.10
N LEU A 199 3.36 5.40 5.66
CA LEU A 199 3.85 4.19 6.30
C LEU A 199 2.99 3.83 7.52
N ALA A 200 2.58 2.57 7.58
CA ALA A 200 1.85 2.01 8.70
C ALA A 200 2.82 1.48 9.77
N PRO A 201 3.02 2.17 10.90
CA PRO A 201 3.92 1.72 11.95
C PRO A 201 3.46 0.38 12.54
N LEU A 202 4.41 -0.53 12.79
CA LEU A 202 4.16 -1.74 13.57
C LEU A 202 4.44 -1.46 15.06
N PRO A 203 3.60 -2.00 15.97
CA PRO A 203 3.85 -1.87 17.40
C PRO A 203 5.19 -2.54 17.75
N SER A 204 6.10 -1.78 18.36
CA SER A 204 7.28 -2.37 19.00
C SER A 204 6.82 -3.18 20.21
N SER A 205 7.58 -4.21 20.60
CA SER A 205 7.30 -4.96 21.82
C SER A 205 7.30 -4.09 23.09
N GLU A 206 7.92 -2.91 23.03
CA GLU A 206 8.11 -2.00 24.16
C GLU A 206 7.12 -0.82 24.21
N LYS A 207 6.55 -0.40 23.07
CA LYS A 207 5.63 0.77 22.96
C LYS A 207 4.18 0.39 22.64
N ALA A 208 3.88 -0.89 22.56
CA ALA A 208 2.53 -1.41 22.56
C ALA A 208 1.79 -0.90 23.82
N GLY A 209 0.65 -0.22 23.67
CA GLY A 209 -0.28 -0.04 24.79
C GLY A 209 -0.73 -1.40 25.36
N ALA A 210 -1.63 -1.43 26.35
CA ALA A 210 -2.09 -2.69 26.95
C ALA A 210 -2.60 -3.74 25.92
N ALA A 211 -3.01 -3.31 24.71
CA ALA A 211 -3.46 -4.14 23.60
C ALA A 211 -2.45 -4.28 22.43
N GLY A 212 -1.33 -3.56 22.44
CA GLY A 212 -0.32 -3.58 21.37
C GLY A 212 -0.83 -3.19 19.98
N GLU A 213 -1.59 -2.11 19.92
CA GLU A 213 -2.02 -1.45 18.70
C GLU A 213 -1.30 -0.12 18.48
N VAL A 214 -1.20 0.29 17.21
CA VAL A 214 -0.76 1.62 16.79
C VAL A 214 -1.87 2.23 15.95
N ILE A 215 -2.29 3.43 16.33
CA ILE A 215 -3.26 4.24 15.61
C ILE A 215 -2.54 5.46 15.05
N TRP A 216 -2.85 5.84 13.81
CA TRP A 216 -2.36 7.07 13.23
C TRP A 216 -3.42 7.73 12.35
N ASP A 217 -3.31 9.05 12.23
CA ASP A 217 -4.17 9.88 11.39
C ASP A 217 -3.57 10.01 9.98
N ASP A 218 -4.43 9.85 8.98
CA ASP A 218 -4.28 10.36 7.64
C ASP A 218 -5.14 11.62 7.46
N SER A 219 -4.57 12.75 7.88
CA SER A 219 -5.26 14.03 7.91
C SER A 219 -5.54 14.58 6.51
N LEU A 220 -4.83 14.09 5.50
CA LEU A 220 -5.02 14.50 4.11
C LEU A 220 -6.30 13.89 3.53
N ARG A 221 -6.70 12.70 3.98
CA ARG A 221 -7.94 12.02 3.57
C ARG A 221 -9.00 11.93 4.66
N GLY A 222 -8.74 12.37 5.89
CA GLY A 222 -9.68 12.23 7.00
C GLY A 222 -9.98 10.79 7.38
N GLU A 223 -8.92 9.98 7.39
CA GLU A 223 -9.01 8.57 7.74
C GLU A 223 -8.10 8.28 8.92
N ALA A 224 -8.57 7.45 9.83
CA ALA A 224 -7.73 6.92 10.88
C ALA A 224 -7.39 5.48 10.55
N TRP A 225 -6.16 5.11 10.86
CA TRP A 225 -5.61 3.82 10.57
C TRP A 225 -5.18 3.13 11.85
N ARG A 226 -5.32 1.81 11.88
CA ARG A 226 -4.90 1.00 13.00
C ARG A 226 -4.21 -0.26 12.53
N VAL A 227 -3.05 -0.52 13.11
CA VAL A 227 -2.39 -1.83 13.06
C VAL A 227 -2.36 -2.40 14.45
N ARG A 228 -2.87 -3.62 14.61
CA ARG A 228 -2.87 -4.30 15.90
C ARG A 228 -2.68 -5.78 15.76
N ARG A 229 -2.31 -6.43 16.86
CA ARG A 229 -2.33 -7.88 16.92
C ARG A 229 -3.77 -8.37 17.10
N PRO A 230 -4.18 -9.43 16.38
CA PRO A 230 -5.47 -10.05 16.65
C PRO A 230 -5.48 -10.67 18.05
N LYS A 231 -6.61 -10.59 18.75
CA LYS A 231 -6.84 -11.31 20.00
C LYS A 231 -7.00 -12.80 19.72
N VAL A 232 -6.73 -13.64 20.71
CA VAL A 232 -6.98 -15.09 20.61
C VAL A 232 -8.46 -15.33 20.28
N GLY A 233 -8.73 -16.08 19.20
CA GLY A 233 -10.08 -16.39 18.74
C GLY A 233 -10.79 -15.27 17.96
N GLU A 234 -10.13 -14.13 17.70
CA GLU A 234 -10.71 -13.03 16.92
C GLU A 234 -10.62 -13.26 15.40
N LEU A 235 -9.54 -13.89 14.95
CA LEU A 235 -9.51 -14.45 13.61
C LEU A 235 -10.46 -15.65 13.58
N PRO A 236 -11.20 -15.87 12.48
CA PRO A 236 -12.15 -16.97 12.39
C PRO A 236 -11.46 -18.27 12.81
N GLY A 237 -12.05 -18.91 13.83
CA GLY A 237 -11.62 -20.23 14.28
C GLY A 237 -11.75 -21.23 13.13
N PRO A 238 -10.96 -22.31 13.14
CA PRO A 238 -11.06 -23.34 12.11
C PRO A 238 -12.46 -23.94 12.14
N GLU A 239 -13.27 -23.74 11.10
CA GLU A 239 -14.39 -24.64 10.86
C GLU A 239 -13.81 -26.05 10.61
N GLU A 240 -14.46 -27.08 11.16
CA GLU A 240 -14.04 -28.48 11.02
C GLU A 240 -13.74 -28.83 9.55
N GLY A 241 -12.46 -29.12 9.23
CA GLY A 241 -11.97 -29.39 7.87
C GLY A 241 -11.08 -28.29 7.25
N LEU A 242 -10.94 -27.13 7.90
CA LEU A 242 -9.94 -26.10 7.56
C LEU A 242 -8.55 -26.37 8.15
N GLU A 243 -8.49 -27.16 9.23
CA GLU A 243 -7.26 -27.49 9.97
C GLU A 243 -6.18 -28.14 9.10
N GLU A 244 -6.52 -29.07 8.19
CA GLU A 244 -5.49 -29.88 7.52
C GLU A 244 -4.65 -29.17 6.46
N ARG A 245 -5.08 -28.03 5.87
CA ARG A 245 -4.30 -27.38 4.77
C ARG A 245 -3.64 -26.07 5.13
N TRP A 246 -4.15 -25.33 6.12
CA TRP A 246 -3.47 -24.12 6.60
C TRP A 246 -2.59 -24.44 7.80
N LEU A 247 -3.05 -25.27 8.75
CA LEU A 247 -2.30 -25.54 9.99
C LEU A 247 -1.16 -26.55 9.84
N GLN A 248 -1.14 -27.37 8.77
CA GLN A 248 0.02 -28.26 8.52
C GLN A 248 1.27 -27.50 8.02
N GLY A 249 1.18 -26.20 7.70
CA GLY A 249 2.33 -25.36 7.35
C GLY A 249 2.38 -23.96 7.98
N HIS A 250 1.22 -23.40 8.38
CA HIS A 250 1.08 -21.99 8.75
C HIS A 250 0.02 -21.77 9.87
N PRO A 251 0.24 -22.22 11.13
CA PRO A 251 -0.71 -21.92 12.21
C PRO A 251 -0.85 -20.41 12.47
N LEU A 252 -2.08 -19.88 12.40
CA LEU A 252 -2.42 -18.53 12.89
C LEU A 252 -2.40 -18.45 14.42
N THR A 253 -2.38 -19.60 15.09
CA THR A 253 -2.31 -19.74 16.53
C THR A 253 -1.41 -20.93 16.86
N ASP A 254 -0.17 -20.65 17.21
CA ASP A 254 0.58 -21.50 18.12
C ASP A 254 0.98 -20.66 19.33
N GLY A 255 1.11 -21.28 20.50
CA GLY A 255 1.50 -20.61 21.75
C GLY A 255 2.92 -20.01 21.74
N GLU A 256 3.54 -19.83 20.57
CA GLU A 256 4.93 -19.40 20.39
C GLU A 256 5.10 -17.99 19.81
N GLY A 257 4.03 -17.20 19.68
CA GLY A 257 4.16 -15.76 19.47
C GLY A 257 4.51 -15.32 18.05
N LYS A 258 3.95 -15.98 17.03
CA LYS A 258 4.00 -15.48 15.65
C LYS A 258 3.29 -14.12 15.51
N ARG A 259 3.92 -13.23 14.74
CA ARG A 259 3.62 -11.79 14.65
C ARG A 259 2.57 -11.49 13.56
N ASN A 260 1.34 -11.94 13.79
CA ASN A 260 0.19 -11.59 12.95
C ASN A 260 -0.31 -10.18 13.28
N TYR A 261 -0.77 -9.47 12.25
CA TYR A 261 -1.33 -8.13 12.37
C TYR A 261 -2.61 -8.00 11.56
N LEU A 262 -3.52 -7.17 12.07
CA LEU A 262 -4.69 -6.68 11.36
C LEU A 262 -4.43 -5.25 10.92
N MET A 263 -4.62 -4.98 9.64
CA MET A 263 -4.73 -3.63 9.10
C MET A 263 -6.18 -3.22 9.08
N GLN A 264 -6.49 -2.09 9.70
CA GLN A 264 -7.84 -1.55 9.78
C GLN A 264 -7.85 -0.06 9.46
N HIS A 265 -8.97 0.44 8.97
CA HIS A 265 -9.20 1.87 8.81
C HIS A 265 -10.59 2.27 9.28
N ARG A 266 -10.77 3.55 9.57
CA ARG A 266 -12.07 4.20 9.80
C ARG A 266 -12.05 5.60 9.22
N LEU A 267 -13.22 6.13 8.87
CA LEU A 267 -13.38 7.53 8.54
C LEU A 267 -13.67 8.33 9.83
N PHE A 268 -13.21 9.58 9.92
CA PHE A 268 -13.44 10.42 11.09
C PHE A 268 -13.54 11.91 10.72
N ALA A 269 -14.24 12.69 11.55
CA ALA A 269 -14.50 14.11 11.30
C ALA A 269 -13.27 14.94 11.64
N LEU A 270 -13.10 16.07 10.97
CA LEU A 270 -12.04 17.01 11.32
C LEU A 270 -12.13 17.42 12.79
N GLY A 271 -11.01 17.34 13.50
CA GLY A 271 -10.91 17.73 14.90
C GLY A 271 -11.36 16.66 15.90
N GLN A 272 -11.85 15.50 15.45
CA GLN A 272 -12.03 14.33 16.34
C GLN A 272 -10.70 13.62 16.56
N ASP A 273 -10.45 13.18 17.80
CA ASP A 273 -9.29 12.37 18.13
C ASP A 273 -9.52 10.92 17.62
N PRO A 274 -8.67 10.38 16.72
CA PRO A 274 -8.81 9.02 16.22
C PRO A 274 -8.58 7.94 17.28
N SER A 275 -8.17 8.29 18.49
CA SER A 275 -8.01 7.40 19.63
C SER A 275 -9.22 7.37 20.58
N GLU A 276 -10.18 8.29 20.42
CA GLU A 276 -11.44 8.24 21.19
C GLU A 276 -12.18 6.92 20.94
N SER A 277 -12.64 6.32 22.03
CA SER A 277 -13.13 4.96 22.08
C SER A 277 -14.45 4.81 21.33
N ASP A 278 -14.68 3.62 20.75
CA ASP A 278 -15.93 3.28 20.04
C ASP A 278 -17.20 3.43 20.91
N GLN A 279 -17.07 3.65 22.23
CA GLN A 279 -18.19 3.73 23.16
C GLN A 279 -18.88 5.10 23.21
N ASP A 280 -18.26 6.15 22.67
CA ASP A 280 -18.75 7.53 22.81
C ASP A 280 -19.43 8.09 21.53
N ILE A 281 -19.54 7.27 20.48
CA ILE A 281 -20.16 7.68 19.21
C ILE A 281 -21.51 6.97 19.07
N GLU A 282 -22.61 7.70 19.23
CA GLU A 282 -23.93 7.20 18.85
C GLU A 282 -23.93 6.88 17.34
N HIS A 283 -24.09 5.60 16.99
CA HIS A 283 -24.13 5.14 15.62
C HIS A 283 -25.53 5.37 15.03
N ASP A 284 -25.63 6.21 14.00
CA ASP A 284 -26.72 6.10 13.03
C ASP A 284 -26.39 4.92 12.09
N ASP A 285 -27.22 3.87 12.13
CA ASP A 285 -26.95 2.54 11.56
C ASP A 285 -26.70 2.50 10.03
N ASP A 286 -26.96 3.57 9.28
CA ASP A 286 -26.95 3.57 7.81
C ASP A 286 -25.66 4.11 7.16
N ASP A 287 -24.75 4.73 7.92
CA ASP A 287 -23.69 5.58 7.34
C ASP A 287 -22.30 4.92 7.32
N GLY A 288 -22.13 3.75 7.95
CA GLY A 288 -20.82 3.09 8.09
C GLY A 288 -19.78 3.93 8.85
N TYR A 289 -20.24 4.88 9.67
CA TYR A 289 -19.40 5.84 10.38
C TYR A 289 -18.88 5.27 11.71
N GLY A 290 -17.63 5.57 12.05
CA GLY A 290 -17.03 5.30 13.36
C GLY A 290 -16.46 3.89 13.58
N ALA A 291 -17.02 2.86 12.95
CA ALA A 291 -16.52 1.49 13.13
C ALA A 291 -15.22 1.23 12.38
N TRP A 292 -14.30 0.51 13.01
CA TRP A 292 -13.09 0.01 12.37
C TRP A 292 -13.43 -1.07 11.32
N GLU A 293 -13.08 -0.82 10.06
CA GLU A 293 -13.13 -1.81 8.97
C GLU A 293 -11.79 -2.54 8.89
N THR A 294 -11.79 -3.87 9.01
CA THR A 294 -10.61 -4.69 8.73
C THR A 294 -10.41 -4.83 7.24
N LEU A 295 -9.23 -4.46 6.75
CA LEU A 295 -8.88 -4.58 5.34
C LEU A 295 -8.20 -5.90 5.03
N TYR A 296 -7.18 -6.25 5.81
CA TYR A 296 -6.43 -7.48 5.63
C TYR A 296 -5.69 -7.87 6.90
N ALA A 297 -5.35 -9.16 6.99
CA ALA A 297 -4.41 -9.70 7.97
C ALA A 297 -3.09 -10.02 7.29
N PHE A 298 -1.95 -9.89 7.99
CA PHE A 298 -0.64 -10.24 7.45
C PHE A 298 0.31 -10.78 8.53
N ASN A 299 1.27 -11.59 8.11
CA ASN A 299 2.25 -12.22 9.00
C ASN A 299 3.67 -11.76 8.67
N VAL A 300 4.34 -11.09 9.60
CA VAL A 300 5.72 -10.61 9.38
C VAL A 300 6.78 -11.64 9.69
N ALA A 301 6.46 -12.83 10.20
CA ALA A 301 7.47 -13.86 10.49
C ALA A 301 7.93 -14.58 9.21
N GLU A 302 7.09 -14.63 8.18
CA GLU A 302 7.30 -15.49 7.02
C GLU A 302 8.16 -14.83 5.95
N HIS A 303 9.11 -15.60 5.42
CA HIS A 303 9.92 -15.22 4.27
C HIS A 303 9.52 -16.08 3.09
N HIS A 304 9.06 -15.44 2.02
CA HIS A 304 8.69 -16.12 0.79
C HIS A 304 9.67 -15.75 -0.32
N GLY A 305 9.95 -16.71 -1.20
CA GLY A 305 10.71 -16.46 -2.42
C GLY A 305 9.83 -15.86 -3.52
N LEU A 306 10.45 -15.30 -4.56
CA LEU A 306 9.76 -14.73 -5.72
C LEU A 306 8.79 -15.73 -6.39
N GLU A 307 9.13 -17.02 -6.41
CA GLU A 307 8.29 -18.08 -6.97
C GLU A 307 6.92 -18.20 -6.26
N THR A 308 6.90 -18.01 -4.94
CA THR A 308 5.65 -17.99 -4.16
C THR A 308 4.77 -16.81 -4.60
N PHE A 309 5.34 -15.61 -4.69
CA PHE A 309 4.61 -14.43 -5.16
C PHE A 309 4.13 -14.59 -6.60
N GLN A 310 4.95 -15.16 -7.49
CA GLN A 310 4.55 -15.43 -8.88
C GLN A 310 3.40 -16.43 -8.96
N THR A 311 3.40 -17.45 -8.10
CA THR A 311 2.35 -18.46 -8.04
C THR A 311 1.03 -17.86 -7.55
N LEU A 312 1.06 -17.10 -6.46
CA LEU A 312 -0.12 -16.42 -5.91
C LEU A 312 -0.67 -15.35 -6.84
N SER A 313 0.22 -14.56 -7.44
CA SER A 313 -0.11 -13.59 -8.48
C SER A 313 -0.81 -14.27 -9.66
N ARG A 314 -0.36 -15.46 -10.07
CA ARG A 314 -1.03 -16.23 -11.12
C ARG A 314 -2.45 -16.63 -10.71
N HIS A 315 -2.67 -17.02 -9.46
CA HIS A 315 -4.00 -17.36 -8.94
C HIS A 315 -4.96 -16.17 -8.96
N VAL A 316 -4.47 -14.99 -8.56
CA VAL A 316 -5.25 -13.73 -8.68
C VAL A 316 -5.55 -13.41 -10.14
N PHE A 317 -4.58 -13.64 -11.03
CA PHE A 317 -4.67 -13.35 -12.45
C PHE A 317 -5.64 -14.27 -13.22
N ASP A 318 -5.58 -15.58 -13.00
CA ASP A 318 -6.37 -16.55 -13.77
C ASP A 318 -7.75 -16.82 -13.14
N GLY A 319 -7.96 -16.43 -11.88
CA GLY A 319 -9.15 -16.74 -11.09
C GLY A 319 -9.20 -18.21 -10.65
N SER A 320 -8.08 -18.92 -10.70
CA SER A 320 -8.01 -20.33 -10.30
C SER A 320 -8.18 -20.49 -8.79
N LYS A 321 -8.44 -21.73 -8.36
CA LYS A 321 -8.69 -22.11 -6.96
C LYS A 321 -9.89 -21.41 -6.31
N GLY A 322 -10.80 -20.91 -7.13
CA GLY A 322 -12.00 -20.27 -6.63
C GLY A 322 -11.74 -18.96 -5.93
N CYS A 323 -10.60 -18.31 -6.24
CA CYS A 323 -10.41 -16.89 -6.05
C CYS A 323 -11.51 -16.23 -6.89
N THR A 324 -12.65 -15.91 -6.29
CA THR A 324 -13.79 -15.23 -6.92
C THR A 324 -13.44 -13.75 -7.09
N THR A 325 -12.26 -13.48 -7.63
CA THR A 325 -11.77 -12.14 -7.75
C THR A 325 -12.59 -11.50 -8.85
N LYS A 326 -13.53 -10.64 -8.43
CA LYS A 326 -14.11 -9.57 -9.25
C LYS A 326 -13.05 -8.84 -10.08
N PHE A 327 -11.79 -8.94 -9.65
CA PHE A 327 -10.58 -8.53 -10.33
C PHE A 327 -10.38 -9.07 -11.76
N LYS A 328 -10.96 -10.21 -12.16
CA LYS A 328 -10.92 -10.66 -13.56
C LYS A 328 -12.16 -10.25 -14.34
N ASP A 329 -13.29 -10.17 -13.65
CA ASP A 329 -14.59 -9.93 -14.27
C ASP A 329 -14.86 -8.45 -14.54
N HIS A 330 -14.19 -7.56 -13.80
CA HIS A 330 -14.40 -6.12 -13.86
C HIS A 330 -13.09 -5.40 -14.09
N LEU A 331 -13.07 -4.47 -15.04
CA LEU A 331 -11.99 -3.50 -15.16
C LEU A 331 -11.98 -2.64 -13.90
N THR A 332 -10.84 -2.56 -13.22
CA THR A 332 -10.63 -1.76 -12.03
C THR A 332 -9.35 -0.97 -12.19
N VAL A 333 -9.47 0.36 -12.18
CA VAL A 333 -8.34 1.29 -12.16
C VAL A 333 -8.58 2.29 -11.05
N SER A 334 -7.58 2.57 -10.23
CA SER A 334 -7.66 3.61 -9.21
C SER A 334 -6.34 4.30 -8.97
N ARG A 335 -6.40 5.56 -8.55
CA ARG A 335 -5.25 6.30 -8.04
C ARG A 335 -5.68 7.30 -6.98
N THR A 336 -4.72 7.71 -6.17
CA THR A 336 -4.90 8.85 -5.29
C THR A 336 -4.63 10.14 -6.08
N TYR A 337 -5.24 11.26 -5.69
CA TYR A 337 -4.92 12.56 -6.29
C TYR A 337 -5.02 13.70 -5.28
N ASP A 338 -4.27 14.76 -5.55
CA ASP A 338 -4.34 16.02 -4.82
C ASP A 338 -5.46 16.91 -5.40
N LEU A 339 -6.37 17.35 -4.55
CA LEU A 339 -7.50 18.22 -4.90
C LEU A 339 -7.03 19.63 -5.27
N GLU A 340 -5.92 20.10 -4.71
CA GLU A 340 -5.38 21.44 -4.99
C GLU A 340 -4.72 21.52 -6.36
N GLN A 341 -4.19 20.39 -6.86
CA GLN A 341 -3.63 20.32 -8.22
C GLN A 341 -4.69 20.46 -9.31
N GLY A 342 -5.98 20.45 -8.95
CA GLY A 342 -7.09 20.71 -9.86
C GLY A 342 -7.17 19.68 -10.97
N ILE A 343 -7.71 18.49 -10.67
CA ILE A 343 -8.12 17.60 -11.77
C ILE A 343 -9.31 18.25 -12.46
N ASP A 344 -9.10 18.72 -13.69
CA ASP A 344 -10.17 19.14 -14.57
C ASP A 344 -10.98 17.89 -14.96
N PHE A 345 -12.04 17.65 -14.20
CA PHE A 345 -13.07 16.72 -14.60
C PHE A 345 -13.92 17.48 -15.62
N PRO A 346 -13.97 17.05 -16.90
CA PRO A 346 -14.98 17.54 -17.83
C PRO A 346 -16.32 17.00 -17.34
N VAL A 347 -16.89 17.67 -16.34
CA VAL A 347 -18.16 17.28 -15.73
C VAL A 347 -19.26 17.62 -16.73
N LYS A 348 -19.48 16.72 -17.70
CA LYS A 348 -20.76 16.64 -18.42
C LYS A 348 -21.74 15.86 -17.55
N ASN A 349 -22.03 16.36 -16.37
CA ASN A 349 -23.14 15.81 -15.61
C ASN A 349 -24.40 15.96 -16.46
N ASN A 350 -25.14 14.89 -16.68
CA ASN A 350 -26.47 14.91 -17.30
C ASN A 350 -27.46 15.86 -16.57
N THR A 351 -27.08 16.38 -15.39
CA THR A 351 -27.85 17.32 -14.57
C THR A 351 -27.47 18.79 -14.78
N GLY A 352 -26.42 19.10 -15.55
CA GLY A 352 -25.94 20.49 -15.76
C GLY A 352 -25.39 21.18 -14.52
N LYS A 353 -25.28 20.48 -13.37
CA LYS A 353 -24.66 21.02 -12.16
C LYS A 353 -23.16 20.76 -12.20
N GLN A 354 -22.39 21.83 -12.31
CA GLN A 354 -20.96 21.80 -12.02
C GLN A 354 -20.81 21.40 -10.54
N SER A 355 -20.08 20.31 -10.27
CA SER A 355 -19.74 19.94 -8.91
C SER A 355 -18.77 20.98 -8.37
N SER A 356 -19.28 21.98 -7.63
CA SER A 356 -18.43 22.88 -6.87
C SER A 356 -17.86 22.09 -5.69
N PHE A 357 -16.54 21.89 -5.68
CA PHE A 357 -15.82 21.33 -4.52
C PHE A 357 -15.67 22.34 -3.37
N GLU A 358 -16.49 23.41 -3.36
CA GLU A 358 -16.49 24.45 -2.33
C GLU A 358 -16.82 23.86 -0.95
N GLY A 359 -15.99 24.18 0.05
CA GLY A 359 -16.19 23.75 1.44
C GLY A 359 -15.58 22.40 1.80
N ARG A 360 -14.51 21.96 1.13
CA ARG A 360 -13.69 20.82 1.59
C ARG A 360 -12.38 21.33 2.16
N THR A 361 -12.01 20.90 3.37
CA THR A 361 -10.67 21.20 3.92
C THR A 361 -9.65 20.11 3.66
N ARG A 362 -10.08 18.95 3.12
CA ARG A 362 -9.19 17.82 2.83
C ARG A 362 -8.55 18.01 1.47
N THR A 363 -7.26 17.68 1.37
CA THR A 363 -6.45 17.95 0.18
C THR A 363 -6.33 16.74 -0.75
N MET A 364 -6.80 15.55 -0.35
CA MET A 364 -6.63 14.34 -1.17
C MET A 364 -7.94 13.58 -1.42
N GLY A 365 -8.11 13.16 -2.68
CA GLY A 365 -9.20 12.31 -3.14
C GLY A 365 -8.71 11.00 -3.75
N ARG A 366 -9.66 10.13 -4.09
CA ARG A 366 -9.40 8.88 -4.82
C ARG A 366 -10.22 8.84 -6.08
N LEU A 367 -9.56 8.63 -7.21
CA LEU A 367 -10.22 8.42 -8.48
C LEU A 367 -10.29 6.92 -8.74
N ALA A 368 -11.44 6.43 -9.18
CA ALA A 368 -11.63 5.03 -9.52
C ALA A 368 -12.50 4.88 -10.77
N LEU A 369 -12.01 4.11 -11.73
CA LEU A 369 -12.78 3.58 -12.83
C LEU A 369 -13.11 2.11 -12.53
N THR A 370 -14.39 1.76 -12.56
CA THR A 370 -14.85 0.37 -12.53
C THR A 370 -15.74 0.12 -13.74
N ASP A 371 -15.29 -0.74 -14.64
CA ASP A 371 -15.89 -0.96 -15.97
C ASP A 371 -16.14 0.35 -16.72
N MET A 372 -17.40 0.78 -16.77
CA MET A 372 -17.86 1.96 -17.49
C MET A 372 -18.18 3.12 -16.53
N VAL A 373 -17.84 3.02 -15.25
CA VAL A 373 -18.18 4.03 -14.24
C VAL A 373 -16.93 4.68 -13.69
N LEU A 374 -16.75 5.97 -13.98
CA LEU A 374 -15.75 6.81 -13.33
C LEU A 374 -16.37 7.44 -12.09
N SER A 375 -15.71 7.26 -10.95
CA SER A 375 -16.14 7.82 -9.67
C SER A 375 -14.97 8.40 -8.90
N THR A 376 -15.26 9.37 -8.06
CA THR A 376 -14.33 9.88 -7.06
C THR A 376 -14.85 9.58 -5.65
N PHE A 377 -13.92 9.35 -4.73
CA PHE A 377 -14.19 9.24 -3.30
C PHE A 377 -13.42 10.33 -2.58
N VAL A 378 -14.13 11.09 -1.78
CA VAL A 378 -13.59 12.19 -0.98
C VAL A 378 -14.24 12.17 0.39
N THR A 379 -13.46 12.47 1.42
CA THR A 379 -13.98 12.59 2.78
C THR A 379 -14.40 14.04 3.01
N THR A 380 -15.61 14.25 3.50
CA THR A 380 -16.12 15.57 3.85
C THR A 380 -15.53 16.05 5.17
N ASP A 381 -15.76 17.32 5.49
CA ASP A 381 -15.32 17.91 6.76
C ASP A 381 -15.96 17.22 7.98
N GLN A 382 -17.16 16.66 7.78
CA GLN A 382 -17.87 15.84 8.76
C GLN A 382 -17.33 14.41 8.86
N GLY A 383 -16.21 14.10 8.18
CA GLY A 383 -15.63 12.76 8.17
C GLY A 383 -16.40 11.75 7.32
N LYS A 384 -17.46 12.15 6.62
CA LYS A 384 -18.26 11.22 5.83
C LYS A 384 -17.59 10.99 4.48
N GLY A 385 -17.37 9.72 4.13
CA GLY A 385 -16.89 9.34 2.81
C GLY A 385 -18.00 9.55 1.79
N LYS A 386 -17.79 10.43 0.81
CA LYS A 386 -18.74 10.65 -0.27
C LYS A 386 -18.17 10.07 -1.57
N LYS A 387 -18.87 9.08 -2.10
CA LYS A 387 -18.66 8.61 -3.47
C LYS A 387 -19.48 9.49 -4.43
N GLU A 388 -18.84 10.06 -5.43
CA GLU A 388 -19.49 10.83 -6.49
C GLU A 388 -19.20 10.14 -7.82
N VAL A 389 -20.25 9.80 -8.57
CA VAL A 389 -20.09 9.33 -9.96
C VAL A 389 -19.81 10.56 -10.82
N ILE A 390 -18.67 10.54 -11.52
CA ILE A 390 -18.24 11.61 -12.43
C ILE A 390 -18.79 11.35 -13.83
N SER A 391 -18.69 10.11 -14.29
CA SER A 391 -19.13 9.71 -15.63
C SER A 391 -19.58 8.26 -15.66
N GLU A 392 -20.57 7.99 -16.50
CA GLU A 392 -20.99 6.65 -16.91
C GLU A 392 -20.84 6.58 -18.43
N TYR A 393 -19.82 5.87 -18.89
CA TYR A 393 -19.48 5.78 -20.31
C TYR A 393 -20.46 4.89 -21.05
N LYS A 394 -20.84 5.30 -22.26
CA LYS A 394 -21.69 4.50 -23.14
C LYS A 394 -20.89 3.58 -24.05
N ASP A 395 -19.63 3.92 -24.30
CA ASP A 395 -18.73 3.15 -25.14
C ASP A 395 -17.29 3.16 -24.60
N GLU A 396 -16.51 2.18 -25.05
CA GLU A 396 -15.14 1.97 -24.57
C GLU A 396 -14.16 3.06 -25.02
N ARG A 397 -14.48 3.79 -26.09
CA ARG A 397 -13.60 4.84 -26.61
C ARG A 397 -13.55 6.00 -25.63
N GLU A 398 -14.70 6.49 -25.17
CA GLU A 398 -14.77 7.55 -24.15
C GLU A 398 -14.08 7.11 -22.85
N ARG A 399 -14.30 5.86 -22.43
CA ARG A 399 -13.63 5.26 -21.27
C ARG A 399 -12.10 5.27 -21.43
N ASN A 400 -11.59 4.85 -22.59
CA ASN A 400 -10.16 4.73 -22.86
C ASN A 400 -9.49 6.11 -22.97
N GLU A 401 -10.16 7.12 -23.52
CA GLU A 401 -9.69 8.52 -23.51
C GLU A 401 -9.46 9.00 -22.06
N ASP A 402 -10.37 8.68 -21.14
CA ASP A 402 -10.22 9.02 -19.73
C ASP A 402 -9.22 8.13 -18.97
N LEU A 403 -8.98 6.89 -19.41
CA LEU A 403 -7.87 6.08 -18.89
C LEU A 403 -6.50 6.72 -19.19
N GLU A 404 -6.28 7.16 -20.43
CA GLU A 404 -5.05 7.85 -20.80
C GLU A 404 -4.92 9.18 -20.07
N ARG A 405 -5.98 10.01 -20.11
CA ARG A 405 -5.97 11.37 -19.56
C ARG A 405 -5.88 11.38 -18.03
N LEU A 406 -6.68 10.57 -17.35
CA LEU A 406 -6.83 10.61 -15.90
C LEU A 406 -5.99 9.58 -15.17
N PHE A 407 -5.43 8.57 -15.82
CA PHE A 407 -4.60 7.56 -15.16
C PHE A 407 -3.23 7.37 -15.83
N GLY A 408 -2.97 8.04 -16.96
CA GLY A 408 -1.74 7.87 -17.72
C GLY A 408 -1.64 6.52 -18.44
N LEU A 409 -2.76 5.79 -18.58
CA LEU A 409 -2.79 4.44 -19.13
C LEU A 409 -3.09 4.49 -20.64
N LYS A 410 -2.08 4.16 -21.44
CA LYS A 410 -2.21 4.00 -22.89
C LYS A 410 -2.45 2.53 -23.20
N LEU A 411 -3.69 2.19 -23.57
CA LEU A 411 -4.14 0.83 -23.85
C LEU A 411 -4.09 0.48 -25.34
#